data_AF-A0A9W8I7V7-F1
#
_entry.id   AF-A0A9W8I7V7-F1
#
_cell.length_a   1.000
_cell.length_b   1.000
_cell.length_c   1.000
_cell.angle_alpha   90.00
_cell.angle_beta   90.00
_cell.angle_gamma   90.00
#
_symmetry.space_group_name_H-M   'P 1'
#
loop_
_entity.id
_entity.type
_entity.pdbx_description
1 polymer ?
#
loop_
_entity_poly.entity_id
_entity_poly.type
_entity_poly.pdbx_seq_one_letter_code
_entity_poly.pdbx_strand_id
1 'polypeptide(L)'
;MKRLFTIISATAVALVYNAQAIVGDCSFDEISLETNPGFTISIEKEYKVLEDTRSQIKYGLYCDNQPSNVDGVDRWFKVPVSSVGVRIPLASGFLEALGHRDTLKAAESPGNLTNICLSNVQPLDSSDQVEIVFSKNTTSDGDKTVALPADDTLTPLQKAEWIKFVAAFYNDEKAADSLYNSISAAYNCHWNNLQHLAQQPHAYWVQYADADGKPTYNIINSPYQKSLLAGA
;
A
#
# COMPACT_ATOMS: atom_id res chain seq x y z
N MET A 1 47.50 27.22 -40.03
CA MET A 1 47.00 26.59 -38.79
C MET A 1 45.59 26.06 -39.03
N LYS A 2 45.46 24.79 -39.41
CA LYS A 2 44.17 24.08 -39.53
C LYS A 2 44.00 23.23 -38.27
N ARG A 3 43.00 23.52 -37.43
CA ARG A 3 42.63 22.66 -36.31
C ARG A 3 41.69 21.57 -36.82
N LEU A 4 42.15 20.32 -36.85
CA LEU A 4 41.31 19.14 -37.01
C LEU A 4 40.46 18.97 -35.75
N PHE A 5 39.14 18.92 -35.89
CA PHE A 5 38.24 18.38 -34.89
C PHE A 5 38.00 16.90 -35.20
N THR A 6 38.55 16.02 -34.38
CA THR A 6 38.27 14.58 -34.39
C THR A 6 36.93 14.36 -33.69
N ILE A 7 35.90 13.96 -34.43
CA ILE A 7 34.62 13.51 -33.87
C ILE A 7 34.78 12.03 -33.54
N ILE A 8 34.78 11.69 -32.25
CA ILE A 8 34.73 10.31 -31.76
C ILE A 8 33.26 9.87 -31.87
N SER A 9 32.97 8.97 -32.80
CA SER A 9 31.68 8.31 -32.91
C SER A 9 31.54 7.29 -31.78
N ALA A 10 30.64 7.55 -30.82
CA ALA A 10 30.24 6.57 -29.82
C ALA A 10 29.25 5.58 -30.46
N THR A 11 29.73 4.37 -30.75
CA THR A 11 28.88 3.26 -31.18
C THR A 11 28.02 2.81 -29.99
N ALA A 12 26.72 3.07 -30.05
CA ALA A 12 25.77 2.52 -29.09
C ALA A 12 25.67 0.99 -29.32
N VAL A 13 26.14 0.22 -28.35
CA VAL A 13 25.90 -1.23 -28.30
C VAL A 13 24.45 -1.42 -27.86
N ALA A 14 23.57 -1.76 -28.81
CA ALA A 14 22.23 -2.20 -28.47
C ALA A 14 22.33 -3.58 -27.82
N LEU A 15 22.08 -3.64 -26.50
CA LEU A 15 21.79 -4.88 -25.80
C LEU A 15 20.47 -5.41 -26.33
N VAL A 16 20.54 -6.39 -27.24
CA VAL A 16 19.39 -7.20 -27.62
C VAL A 16 19.09 -8.12 -26.44
N TYR A 17 18.19 -7.68 -25.57
CA TYR A 17 17.53 -8.58 -24.63
C TYR A 17 16.68 -9.55 -25.46
N ASN A 18 17.18 -10.77 -25.63
CA ASN A 18 16.34 -11.88 -26.06
C ASN A 18 15.36 -12.17 -24.93
N ALA A 19 14.17 -11.57 -24.98
CA ALA A 19 13.03 -12.00 -24.19
C ALA A 19 12.55 -13.34 -24.77
N GLN A 20 13.18 -14.43 -24.35
CA GLN A 20 12.49 -15.72 -24.38
C GLN A 20 11.31 -15.58 -23.41
N ALA A 21 10.10 -15.78 -23.92
CA ALA A 21 8.93 -15.96 -23.09
C ALA A 21 9.14 -17.22 -22.26
N ILE A 22 9.73 -17.05 -21.08
CA ILE A 22 9.57 -18.00 -19.99
C ILE A 22 8.08 -17.99 -19.72
N VAL A 23 7.42 -19.14 -19.84
CA VAL A 23 6.11 -19.35 -19.23
C VAL A 23 6.34 -19.03 -17.76
N GLY A 24 6.00 -17.82 -17.35
CA GLY A 24 6.46 -17.27 -16.09
C GLY A 24 5.81 -18.08 -14.98
N ASP A 25 6.58 -18.96 -14.34
CA ASP A 25 6.20 -19.52 -13.06
C ASP A 25 5.80 -18.34 -12.17
N CYS A 26 4.61 -18.43 -11.59
CA CYS A 26 4.10 -17.51 -10.59
C CYS A 26 5.05 -17.50 -9.39
N SER A 27 6.11 -16.71 -9.47
CA SER A 27 7.09 -16.56 -8.41
C SER A 27 6.61 -15.48 -7.46
N PHE A 28 6.31 -15.87 -6.24
CA PHE A 28 6.02 -14.96 -5.14
C PHE A 28 7.30 -14.62 -4.42
N ASP A 29 7.50 -13.34 -4.14
CA ASP A 29 8.71 -12.86 -3.50
C ASP A 29 8.57 -12.87 -1.98
N GLU A 30 9.49 -13.55 -1.31
CA GLU A 30 9.62 -13.47 0.14
C GLU A 30 10.12 -12.09 0.57
N ILE A 31 9.45 -11.52 1.56
CA ILE A 31 9.79 -10.23 2.16
C ILE A 31 9.78 -10.34 3.68
N SER A 32 10.61 -9.52 4.33
CA SER A 32 10.61 -9.42 5.80
C SER A 32 9.51 -8.47 6.25
N LEU A 33 8.88 -8.77 7.38
CA LEU A 33 7.87 -7.92 8.00
C LEU A 33 8.39 -7.38 9.35
N GLU A 34 7.90 -6.21 9.77
CA GLU A 34 8.13 -5.72 11.13
C GLU A 34 7.53 -6.67 12.17
N THR A 35 7.88 -6.42 13.44
CA THR A 35 7.21 -7.11 14.54
C THR A 35 5.75 -6.66 14.65
N ASN A 36 4.82 -7.59 14.50
CA ASN A 36 3.37 -7.40 14.65
C ASN A 36 2.80 -6.29 13.74
N PRO A 37 2.87 -6.40 12.40
CA PRO A 37 2.41 -5.35 11.50
C PRO A 37 0.88 -5.30 11.34
N GLY A 38 0.18 -6.24 11.99
CA GLY A 38 -1.27 -6.41 11.86
C GLY A 38 -1.68 -7.30 10.68
N PHE A 39 -0.71 -7.93 10.00
CA PHE A 39 -0.97 -8.89 8.94
C PHE A 39 0.14 -9.95 8.84
N THR A 40 -0.09 -11.01 8.08
CA THR A 40 0.94 -11.98 7.66
C THR A 40 0.89 -12.19 6.14
N ILE A 41 2.00 -12.66 5.58
CA ILE A 41 2.11 -13.14 4.19
C ILE A 41 2.78 -14.51 4.26
N SER A 42 2.09 -15.54 3.80
CA SER A 42 2.61 -16.90 3.70
C SER A 42 2.66 -17.32 2.24
N ILE A 43 3.83 -17.71 1.76
CA ILE A 43 4.05 -18.08 0.37
C ILE A 43 4.02 -19.59 0.24
N GLU A 44 3.20 -20.06 -0.69
CA GLU A 44 3.14 -21.44 -1.14
C GLU A 44 3.62 -21.51 -2.60
N LYS A 45 3.76 -22.72 -3.13
CA LYS A 45 4.33 -22.92 -4.48
C LYS A 45 3.52 -22.24 -5.59
N GLU A 46 2.19 -22.26 -5.50
CA GLU A 46 1.29 -21.80 -6.58
C GLU A 46 0.37 -20.65 -6.15
N TYR A 47 0.40 -20.27 -4.88
CA TYR A 47 -0.39 -19.18 -4.32
C TYR A 47 0.31 -18.57 -3.10
N LYS A 48 -0.18 -17.43 -2.63
CA LYS A 48 0.17 -16.86 -1.32
C LYS A 48 -1.08 -16.57 -0.53
N VAL A 49 -0.99 -16.66 0.79
CA VAL A 49 -2.07 -16.35 1.72
C VAL A 49 -1.67 -15.13 2.52
N LEU A 50 -2.53 -14.11 2.45
CA LEU A 50 -2.44 -12.90 3.26
C LEU A 50 -3.46 -13.01 4.37
N GLU A 51 -3.08 -12.73 5.61
CA GLU A 51 -4.03 -12.66 6.72
C GLU A 51 -4.02 -11.26 7.32
N ASP A 52 -5.18 -10.60 7.41
CA ASP A 52 -5.38 -9.49 8.35
C ASP A 52 -5.60 -10.11 9.74
N THR A 53 -4.56 -10.09 10.58
CA THR A 53 -4.59 -10.74 11.89
C THR A 53 -5.52 -10.03 12.88
N ARG A 54 -6.00 -8.83 12.55
CA ARG A 54 -6.88 -8.03 13.42
C ARG A 54 -8.34 -8.38 13.16
N SER A 55 -8.70 -8.59 11.90
CA SER A 55 -10.04 -9.03 11.51
C SER A 55 -10.17 -10.54 11.37
N GLN A 56 -9.06 -11.29 11.42
CA GLN A 56 -9.00 -12.74 11.22
C GLN A 56 -9.55 -13.14 9.83
N ILE A 57 -9.19 -12.38 8.79
CA ILE A 57 -9.62 -12.63 7.41
C ILE A 57 -8.40 -12.99 6.56
N LYS A 58 -8.54 -14.07 5.79
CA LYS A 58 -7.51 -14.63 4.92
C LYS A 58 -7.86 -14.44 3.44
N TYR A 59 -6.90 -13.92 2.70
CA TYR A 59 -6.98 -13.66 1.27
C TYR A 59 -5.96 -14.54 0.55
N GLY A 60 -6.45 -15.44 -0.30
CA GLY A 60 -5.61 -16.25 -1.17
C GLY A 60 -5.36 -15.53 -2.49
N LEU A 61 -4.10 -15.45 -2.92
CA LEU A 61 -3.69 -14.81 -4.16
C LEU A 61 -3.04 -15.83 -5.08
N TYR A 62 -3.47 -15.88 -6.34
CA TYR A 62 -3.03 -16.87 -7.33
C TYR A 62 -2.80 -16.22 -8.70
N CYS A 63 -1.88 -16.76 -9.52
CA CYS A 63 -1.65 -16.23 -10.87
C CYS A 63 -2.56 -16.86 -11.92
N ASP A 64 -2.57 -18.19 -12.02
CA ASP A 64 -3.23 -18.88 -13.13
C ASP A 64 -4.52 -19.57 -12.70
N ASN A 65 -4.38 -20.65 -11.95
CA ASN A 65 -5.48 -21.47 -11.48
C ASN A 65 -5.67 -21.25 -9.98
N GLN A 66 -6.91 -20.93 -9.59
CA GLN A 66 -7.25 -20.86 -8.17
C GLN A 66 -7.08 -22.25 -7.55
N PRO A 67 -6.29 -22.39 -6.47
CA PRO A 67 -6.17 -23.64 -5.74
C PRO A 67 -7.53 -24.12 -5.21
N SER A 68 -7.82 -25.41 -5.39
CA SER A 68 -8.96 -26.07 -4.75
C SER A 68 -8.57 -26.61 -3.38
N ASN A 69 -9.46 -26.52 -2.39
CA ASN A 69 -9.31 -27.15 -1.06
C ASN A 69 -8.19 -26.58 -0.17
N VAL A 70 -7.93 -25.28 -0.21
CA VAL A 70 -7.13 -24.62 0.83
C VAL A 70 -8.05 -24.19 1.95
N ASP A 71 -7.97 -24.89 3.08
CA ASP A 71 -8.82 -24.63 4.23
C ASP A 71 -8.54 -23.25 4.84
N GLY A 72 -9.63 -22.55 5.18
CA GLY A 72 -9.57 -21.29 5.92
C GLY A 72 -9.22 -20.06 5.10
N VAL A 73 -9.16 -20.13 3.76
CA VAL A 73 -9.10 -18.92 2.92
C VAL A 73 -10.51 -18.39 2.70
N ASP A 74 -10.75 -17.14 3.10
CA ASP A 74 -12.07 -16.52 2.97
C ASP A 74 -12.35 -16.03 1.55
N ARG A 75 -11.33 -15.50 0.86
CA ARG A 75 -11.48 -14.81 -0.43
C ARG A 75 -10.30 -15.07 -1.34
N TRP A 76 -10.56 -15.15 -2.63
CA TRP A 76 -9.55 -15.45 -3.64
C TRP A 76 -9.45 -14.36 -4.69
N PHE A 77 -8.22 -13.94 -4.99
CA PHE A 77 -7.94 -12.93 -6.00
C PHE A 77 -6.87 -13.42 -6.97
N LYS A 78 -7.15 -13.23 -8.26
CA LYS A 78 -6.15 -13.38 -9.30
C LYS A 78 -5.18 -12.20 -9.24
N VAL A 79 -3.88 -12.46 -9.32
CA VAL A 79 -2.84 -11.42 -9.35
C VAL A 79 -2.02 -11.50 -10.64
N PRO A 80 -1.51 -10.37 -11.16
CA PRO A 80 -1.73 -9.00 -10.67
C PRO A 80 -3.16 -8.50 -10.95
N VAL A 81 -3.72 -7.71 -10.02
CA VAL A 81 -5.00 -7.02 -10.25
C VAL A 81 -4.82 -5.86 -11.22
N SER A 82 -5.86 -5.58 -12.01
CA SER A 82 -5.88 -4.58 -13.08
C SER A 82 -6.97 -3.52 -12.90
N SER A 83 -8.00 -3.80 -12.09
CA SER A 83 -9.10 -2.89 -11.82
C SER A 83 -9.45 -2.86 -10.33
N VAL A 84 -9.25 -1.70 -9.70
CA VAL A 84 -9.40 -1.51 -8.25
C VAL A 84 -10.43 -0.43 -7.93
N GLY A 85 -11.29 -0.73 -6.96
CA GLY A 85 -12.16 0.21 -6.28
C GLY A 85 -11.60 0.56 -4.89
N VAL A 86 -11.85 1.77 -4.40
CA VAL A 86 -11.47 2.17 -3.04
C VAL A 86 -12.62 2.81 -2.27
N ARG A 87 -12.84 2.35 -1.03
CA ARG A 87 -13.73 3.00 -0.04
C ARG A 87 -12.95 3.64 1.10
N ILE A 88 -11.62 3.57 1.05
CA ILE A 88 -10.74 4.15 2.05
C ILE A 88 -9.60 4.94 1.38
N PRO A 89 -9.38 6.22 1.74
CA PRO A 89 -8.30 7.03 1.14
C PRO A 89 -6.90 6.44 1.31
N LEU A 90 -6.66 5.65 2.36
CA LEU A 90 -5.38 4.99 2.59
C LEU A 90 -4.96 4.11 1.38
N ALA A 91 -5.93 3.43 0.76
CA ALA A 91 -5.67 2.56 -0.38
C ALA A 91 -5.14 3.34 -1.59
N SER A 92 -5.73 4.49 -1.91
CA SER A 92 -5.27 5.29 -3.06
C SER A 92 -3.84 5.77 -2.87
N GLY A 93 -3.46 6.18 -1.65
CA GLY A 93 -2.09 6.55 -1.34
C GLY A 93 -1.09 5.43 -1.57
N PHE A 94 -1.43 4.18 -1.20
CA PHE A 94 -0.57 3.02 -1.48
C PHE A 94 -0.47 2.71 -2.98
N LEU A 95 -1.59 2.75 -3.72
CA LEU A 95 -1.58 2.54 -5.17
C LEU A 95 -0.71 3.57 -5.89
N GLU A 96 -0.79 4.84 -5.48
CA GLU A 96 0.05 5.91 -6.03
C GLU A 96 1.53 5.68 -5.72
N ALA A 97 1.86 5.35 -4.46
CA ALA A 97 3.23 5.15 -4.01
C ALA A 97 3.89 3.95 -4.70
N LEU A 98 3.13 2.89 -5.00
CA LEU A 98 3.57 1.72 -5.75
C LEU A 98 3.57 1.93 -7.28
N GLY A 99 3.06 3.04 -7.78
CA GLY A 99 2.97 3.30 -9.23
C GLY A 99 1.79 2.60 -9.92
N HIS A 100 0.87 1.98 -9.19
CA HIS A 100 -0.32 1.27 -9.70
C HIS A 100 -1.56 2.16 -9.81
N ARG A 101 -1.39 3.49 -9.79
CA ARG A 101 -2.49 4.48 -9.87
C ARG A 101 -3.46 4.24 -11.03
N ASP A 102 -2.97 3.75 -12.17
CA ASP A 102 -3.76 3.58 -13.39
C ASP A 102 -4.78 2.42 -13.26
N THR A 103 -4.62 1.57 -12.23
CA THR A 103 -5.57 0.50 -11.89
C THR A 103 -6.74 0.99 -11.05
N LEU A 104 -6.65 2.17 -10.43
CA LEU A 104 -7.75 2.77 -9.68
C LEU A 104 -8.85 3.26 -10.64
N LYS A 105 -9.97 2.54 -10.68
CA LYS A 105 -11.10 2.84 -11.59
C LYS A 105 -12.26 3.54 -10.90
N ALA A 106 -12.48 3.23 -9.63
CA ALA A 106 -13.62 3.74 -8.90
C ALA A 106 -13.30 4.05 -7.44
N ALA A 107 -13.99 5.03 -6.86
CA ALA A 107 -13.89 5.37 -5.45
C ALA A 107 -15.26 5.71 -4.85
N GLU A 108 -15.45 5.45 -3.56
CA GLU A 108 -16.71 5.79 -2.85
C GLU A 108 -17.03 7.29 -2.93
N SER A 109 -16.00 8.13 -2.86
CA SER A 109 -16.15 9.57 -3.01
C SER A 109 -14.95 10.11 -3.79
N PRO A 110 -15.01 10.09 -5.14
CA PRO A 110 -13.87 10.53 -5.97
C PRO A 110 -13.44 11.96 -5.68
N GLY A 111 -14.39 12.84 -5.30
CA GLY A 111 -14.10 14.22 -4.89
C GLY A 111 -13.27 14.37 -3.61
N ASN A 112 -13.15 13.32 -2.79
CA ASN A 112 -12.32 13.31 -1.59
C ASN A 112 -10.89 12.82 -1.87
N LEU A 113 -10.60 12.36 -3.09
CA LEU A 113 -9.25 12.01 -3.50
C LEU A 113 -8.47 13.31 -3.74
N THR A 114 -7.40 13.50 -2.98
CA THR A 114 -6.63 14.75 -3.00
C THR A 114 -5.57 14.79 -4.11
N ASN A 115 -5.33 13.68 -4.82
CA ASN A 115 -4.38 13.64 -5.92
C ASN A 115 -5.01 14.11 -7.24
N ILE A 116 -4.50 15.22 -7.77
CA ILE A 116 -4.94 15.82 -9.04
C ILE A 116 -4.75 14.91 -10.26
N CYS A 117 -3.86 13.91 -10.19
CA CYS A 117 -3.59 12.96 -11.26
C CYS A 117 -4.67 11.88 -11.41
N LEU A 118 -5.69 11.85 -10.55
CA LEU A 118 -6.76 10.85 -10.54
C LEU A 118 -8.02 11.30 -11.31
N SER A 119 -7.84 12.01 -12.42
CA SER A 119 -8.91 12.70 -13.16
C SER A 119 -9.98 11.80 -13.79
N ASN A 120 -9.78 10.48 -13.82
CA ASN A 120 -10.70 9.52 -14.46
C ASN A 120 -11.39 8.55 -13.48
N VAL A 121 -11.23 8.74 -12.16
CA VAL A 121 -11.85 7.86 -11.16
C VAL A 121 -13.35 8.13 -11.07
N GLN A 122 -14.16 7.09 -11.30
CA GLN A 122 -15.62 7.17 -11.24
C GLN A 122 -16.14 6.89 -9.83
N PRO A 123 -17.40 7.26 -9.50
CA PRO A 123 -18.06 6.76 -8.30
C PRO A 123 -18.12 5.22 -8.28
N LEU A 124 -17.86 4.63 -7.12
CA LEU A 124 -17.99 3.19 -6.87
C LEU A 124 -19.43 2.87 -6.42
N ASP A 125 -20.30 2.65 -7.39
CA ASP A 125 -21.72 2.31 -7.17
C ASP A 125 -21.93 0.80 -6.95
N SER A 126 -21.10 -0.03 -7.58
CA SER A 126 -21.13 -1.48 -7.45
C SER A 126 -19.73 -2.09 -7.53
N SER A 127 -19.47 -3.15 -6.75
CA SER A 127 -18.22 -3.90 -6.80
C SER A 127 -18.03 -4.67 -8.11
N ASP A 128 -19.06 -4.80 -8.96
CA ASP A 128 -18.95 -5.40 -10.30
C ASP A 128 -18.10 -4.59 -11.28
N GLN A 129 -17.89 -3.30 -11.01
CA GLN A 129 -17.07 -2.40 -11.83
C GLN A 129 -15.57 -2.75 -11.77
N VAL A 130 -15.14 -3.50 -10.74
CA VAL A 130 -13.74 -3.72 -10.39
C VAL A 130 -13.49 -5.17 -9.97
N GLU A 131 -12.22 -5.58 -9.93
CA GLU A 131 -11.81 -6.92 -9.50
C GLU A 131 -11.71 -7.01 -7.98
N ILE A 132 -11.31 -5.92 -7.35
CA ILE A 132 -11.07 -5.81 -5.91
C ILE A 132 -11.54 -4.44 -5.40
N VAL A 133 -12.04 -4.40 -4.16
CA VAL A 133 -12.34 -3.17 -3.44
C VAL A 133 -11.55 -3.10 -2.14
N PHE A 134 -10.65 -2.13 -2.01
CA PHE A 134 -10.01 -1.85 -0.73
C PHE A 134 -10.92 -1.00 0.15
N SER A 135 -11.19 -1.46 1.37
CA SER A 135 -12.16 -0.82 2.28
C SER A 135 -11.69 -0.88 3.73
N LYS A 136 -12.35 -0.11 4.60
CA LYS A 136 -12.22 -0.22 6.07
C LYS A 136 -12.84 -1.51 6.62
N ASN A 137 -13.91 -1.98 5.99
CA ASN A 137 -14.69 -3.14 6.44
C ASN A 137 -14.97 -4.08 5.27
N THR A 138 -15.41 -5.30 5.57
CA THR A 138 -15.62 -6.36 4.57
C THR A 138 -17.09 -6.59 4.20
N THR A 139 -17.99 -5.74 4.69
CA THR A 139 -19.45 -5.95 4.62
C THR A 139 -20.12 -5.32 3.40
N SER A 140 -19.43 -4.41 2.69
CA SER A 140 -20.04 -3.57 1.65
C SER A 140 -19.95 -4.15 0.23
N ASP A 141 -18.89 -4.91 -0.10
CA ASP A 141 -18.61 -5.34 -1.47
C ASP A 141 -18.46 -6.87 -1.63
N GLY A 142 -18.94 -7.63 -0.65
CA GLY A 142 -18.89 -9.10 -0.66
C GLY A 142 -17.46 -9.64 -0.80
N ASP A 143 -17.30 -10.71 -1.57
CA ASP A 143 -16.04 -11.46 -1.72
C ASP A 143 -14.93 -10.67 -2.43
N LYS A 144 -15.24 -9.51 -3.03
CA LYS A 144 -14.24 -8.62 -3.65
C LYS A 144 -13.57 -7.67 -2.67
N THR A 145 -14.05 -7.59 -1.42
CA THR A 145 -13.52 -6.61 -0.48
C THR A 145 -12.21 -7.09 0.14
N VAL A 146 -11.27 -6.18 0.32
CA VAL A 146 -10.04 -6.39 1.11
C VAL A 146 -9.96 -5.29 2.16
N ALA A 147 -9.95 -5.70 3.43
CA ALA A 147 -9.89 -4.79 4.55
C ALA A 147 -8.47 -4.23 4.73
N LEU A 148 -8.39 -2.92 4.99
CA LEU A 148 -7.16 -2.20 5.34
C LEU A 148 -7.32 -1.51 6.71
N PRO A 149 -6.22 -1.22 7.43
CA PRO A 149 -6.23 -0.56 8.73
C PRO A 149 -6.72 0.87 8.64
N ALA A 150 -8.00 1.09 8.92
CA ALA A 150 -8.57 2.43 8.94
C ALA A 150 -8.46 3.12 10.31
N ASP A 151 -8.36 2.34 11.38
CA ASP A 151 -8.22 2.87 12.73
C ASP A 151 -6.76 3.26 13.05
N ASP A 152 -6.57 3.82 14.23
CA ASP A 152 -5.31 4.35 14.72
C ASP A 152 -4.69 3.46 15.80
N THR A 153 -5.02 2.15 15.78
CA THR A 153 -4.48 1.16 16.72
C THR A 153 -3.04 0.76 16.39
N LEU A 154 -2.64 0.88 15.13
CA LEU A 154 -1.27 0.62 14.67
C LEU A 154 -0.39 1.86 14.82
N THR A 155 0.90 1.65 15.11
CA THR A 155 1.91 2.71 15.03
C THR A 155 2.09 3.20 13.59
N PRO A 156 2.70 4.39 13.35
CA PRO A 156 2.94 4.90 12.01
C PRO A 156 3.68 3.94 11.09
N LEU A 157 4.76 3.30 11.57
CA LEU A 157 5.53 2.34 10.78
C LEU A 157 4.74 1.06 10.50
N GLN A 158 4.05 0.50 11.50
CA GLN A 158 3.19 -0.67 11.28
C GLN A 158 2.10 -0.37 10.24
N LYS A 159 1.45 0.81 10.31
CA LYS A 159 0.43 1.21 9.33
C LYS A 159 1.03 1.45 7.95
N ALA A 160 2.25 2.02 7.86
CA ALA A 160 2.95 2.21 6.60
C ALA A 160 3.35 0.89 5.93
N GLU A 161 3.65 -0.15 6.72
CA GLU A 161 4.05 -1.46 6.20
C GLU A 161 2.92 -2.18 5.42
N TRP A 162 1.66 -1.77 5.60
CA TRP A 162 0.54 -2.27 4.79
C TRP A 162 0.67 -1.98 3.29
N ILE A 163 1.63 -1.14 2.88
CA ILE A 163 2.01 -1.02 1.48
C ILE A 163 2.50 -2.37 0.91
N LYS A 164 3.18 -3.21 1.72
CA LYS A 164 3.59 -4.56 1.33
C LYS A 164 2.39 -5.49 1.14
N PHE A 165 1.38 -5.37 2.01
CA PHE A 165 0.13 -6.11 1.90
C PHE A 165 -0.62 -5.76 0.61
N VAL A 166 -0.73 -4.47 0.28
CA VAL A 166 -1.36 -4.01 -0.97
C VAL A 166 -0.55 -4.47 -2.20
N ALA A 167 0.78 -4.38 -2.14
CA ALA A 167 1.65 -4.79 -3.24
C ALA A 167 1.57 -6.27 -3.60
N ALA A 168 1.20 -7.13 -2.65
CA ALA A 168 1.01 -8.54 -2.92
C ALA A 168 -0.08 -8.80 -3.98
N PHE A 169 -1.11 -7.94 -4.06
CA PHE A 169 -2.15 -8.01 -5.10
C PHE A 169 -1.63 -7.68 -6.50
N TYR A 170 -0.41 -7.14 -6.60
CA TYR A 170 0.27 -6.81 -7.85
C TYR A 170 1.51 -7.67 -8.11
N ASN A 171 1.84 -8.59 -7.19
CA ASN A 171 3.10 -9.34 -7.20
C ASN A 171 4.35 -8.42 -7.21
N ASP A 172 4.28 -7.34 -6.42
CA ASP A 172 5.27 -6.25 -6.41
C ASP A 172 5.90 -6.06 -5.01
N GLU A 173 5.96 -7.14 -4.22
CA GLU A 173 6.41 -7.10 -2.82
C GLU A 173 7.84 -6.59 -2.66
N LYS A 174 8.75 -6.90 -3.59
CA LYS A 174 10.12 -6.39 -3.55
C LYS A 174 10.20 -4.87 -3.69
N ALA A 175 9.40 -4.28 -4.58
CA ALA A 175 9.36 -2.83 -4.72
C ALA A 175 8.75 -2.19 -3.47
N ALA A 176 7.68 -2.80 -2.93
CA ALA A 176 7.06 -2.35 -1.70
C ALA A 176 7.99 -2.45 -0.48
N ASP A 177 8.80 -3.51 -0.40
CA ASP A 177 9.80 -3.67 0.66
C ASP A 177 10.87 -2.59 0.59
N SER A 178 11.40 -2.33 -0.62
CA SER A 178 12.37 -1.25 -0.84
C SER A 178 11.78 0.13 -0.48
N LEU A 179 10.52 0.37 -0.83
CA LEU A 179 9.81 1.60 -0.52
C LEU A 179 9.53 1.74 0.99
N TYR A 180 9.06 0.68 1.64
CA TYR A 180 8.86 0.65 3.09
C TYR A 180 10.18 0.91 3.83
N ASN A 181 11.27 0.26 3.43
CA ASN A 181 12.59 0.47 4.04
C ASN A 181 13.04 1.93 3.91
N SER A 182 12.73 2.59 2.80
CA SER A 182 13.00 4.02 2.61
C SER A 182 12.15 4.90 3.53
N ILE A 183 10.85 4.58 3.70
CA ILE A 183 9.94 5.26 4.63
C ILE A 183 10.41 5.09 6.07
N SER A 184 10.73 3.85 6.47
CA SER A 184 11.23 3.53 7.81
C SER A 184 12.55 4.23 8.11
N ALA A 185 13.48 4.26 7.16
CA ALA A 185 14.74 4.98 7.30
C ALA A 185 14.52 6.49 7.49
N ALA A 186 13.64 7.11 6.69
CA ALA A 186 13.33 8.53 6.82
C ALA A 186 12.66 8.85 8.17
N TYR A 187 11.67 8.05 8.57
CA TYR A 187 10.97 8.17 9.85
C TYR A 187 11.95 8.11 11.03
N ASN A 188 12.82 7.09 11.04
CA ASN A 188 13.82 6.91 12.10
C ASN A 188 14.91 7.99 12.05
N CYS A 189 15.26 8.51 10.88
CA CYS A 189 16.20 9.63 10.75
C CYS A 189 15.65 10.90 11.41
N HIS A 190 14.39 11.27 11.12
CA HIS A 190 13.74 12.41 11.76
C HIS A 190 13.70 12.24 13.28
N TRP A 191 13.38 11.04 13.74
CA TRP A 191 13.38 10.70 15.15
C TRP A 191 14.74 10.91 15.83
N ASN A 192 15.80 10.34 15.25
CA ASN A 192 17.15 10.46 15.79
C ASN A 192 17.61 11.92 15.84
N ASN A 193 17.23 12.73 14.86
CA ASN A 193 17.56 14.16 14.86
C ASN A 193 16.88 14.93 16.01
N LEU A 194 15.65 14.59 16.37
CA LEU A 194 14.93 15.24 17.50
C LEU A 194 15.63 15.00 18.85
N GLN A 195 16.28 13.85 19.02
CA GLN A 195 17.01 13.53 20.25
C GLN A 195 18.22 14.44 20.48
N HIS A 196 18.71 15.14 19.45
CA HIS A 196 19.82 16.08 19.55
C HIS A 196 19.40 17.52 19.88
N LEU A 197 18.10 17.79 20.00
CA LEU A 197 17.60 19.11 20.38
C LEU A 197 17.79 19.34 21.89
N ALA A 198 18.38 20.49 22.25
CA ALA A 198 18.56 20.88 23.65
C ALA A 198 17.22 21.06 24.40
N GLN A 199 16.16 21.40 23.66
CA GLN A 199 14.78 21.41 24.12
C GLN A 199 13.96 20.69 23.07
N GLN A 200 13.39 19.54 23.43
CA GLN A 200 12.45 18.85 22.55
C GLN A 200 11.18 19.69 22.42
N PRO A 201 10.56 19.74 21.22
CA PRO A 201 9.25 20.37 21.09
C PRO A 201 8.24 19.67 22.01
N HIS A 202 7.07 20.30 22.24
CA HIS A 202 5.88 19.59 22.70
C HIS A 202 4.78 19.76 21.65
N ALA A 203 4.28 18.65 21.10
CA ALA A 203 3.29 18.62 20.06
C ALA A 203 2.02 17.89 20.54
N TYR A 204 0.87 18.44 20.18
CA TYR A 204 -0.43 17.85 20.47
C TYR A 204 -1.23 17.73 19.19
N TRP A 205 -1.83 16.56 18.98
CA TRP A 205 -2.82 16.38 17.94
C TRP A 205 -4.18 16.84 18.45
N VAL A 206 -4.70 17.95 17.91
CA VAL A 206 -5.99 18.51 18.33
C VAL A 206 -7.01 18.32 17.21
N GLN A 207 -8.10 17.62 17.52
CA GLN A 207 -9.23 17.48 16.61
C GLN A 207 -10.32 18.49 16.98
N TYR A 208 -10.74 19.27 15.99
CA TYR A 208 -11.93 20.09 16.06
C TYR A 208 -13.17 19.25 15.73
N ALA A 209 -14.22 19.38 16.53
CA ALA A 209 -15.54 18.86 16.21
C ALA A 209 -16.61 19.90 16.55
N ASP A 210 -17.57 20.08 15.66
CA ASP A 210 -18.76 20.89 15.90
C ASP A 210 -19.96 19.96 16.01
N ALA A 211 -20.46 19.77 17.23
CA ALA A 211 -21.67 19.02 17.50
C ALA A 211 -22.73 20.02 17.94
N ASP A 212 -23.80 20.16 17.15
CA ASP A 212 -24.95 21.02 17.43
C ASP A 212 -24.59 22.51 17.65
N GLY A 213 -23.63 23.04 16.88
CA GLY A 213 -23.20 24.44 16.93
C GLY A 213 -22.31 24.77 18.12
N LYS A 214 -21.76 23.75 18.80
CA LYS A 214 -20.81 23.91 19.91
C LYS A 214 -19.44 23.40 19.49
N PRO A 215 -18.45 24.29 19.34
CA PRO A 215 -17.10 23.87 19.01
C PRO A 215 -16.48 23.13 20.19
N THR A 216 -15.94 21.95 19.92
CA THR A 216 -15.17 21.14 20.87
C THR A 216 -13.78 20.87 20.28
N TYR A 217 -12.79 20.85 21.16
CA TYR A 217 -11.40 20.55 20.80
C TYR A 217 -10.95 19.38 21.67
N ASN A 218 -10.60 18.27 21.03
CA ASN A 218 -10.17 17.06 21.72
C ASN A 218 -8.70 16.80 21.40
N ILE A 219 -7.89 16.54 22.44
CA ILE A 219 -6.53 16.05 22.25
C ILE A 219 -6.63 14.56 21.93
N ILE A 220 -6.18 14.18 20.75
CA ILE A 220 -6.17 12.78 20.30
C ILE A 220 -4.86 12.13 20.75
N ASN A 221 -4.98 10.96 21.38
CA ASN A 221 -3.87 10.30 22.05
C ASN A 221 -3.84 8.77 21.81
N SER A 222 -4.35 8.33 20.65
CA SER A 222 -4.29 6.92 20.24
C SER A 222 -2.83 6.46 20.05
N PRO A 223 -2.58 5.14 19.93
CA PRO A 223 -1.25 4.61 19.60
C PRO A 223 -0.61 5.30 18.39
N TYR A 224 -1.35 5.50 17.30
CA TYR A 224 -0.81 6.17 16.11
C TYR A 224 -0.33 7.59 16.40
N GLN A 225 -1.19 8.47 16.93
CA GLN A 225 -0.81 9.87 17.20
C GLN A 225 0.26 9.95 18.29
N LYS A 226 0.18 9.11 19.34
CA LYS A 226 1.23 9.07 20.36
C LYS A 226 2.58 8.71 19.75
N SER A 227 2.66 7.65 18.97
CA SER A 227 3.92 7.22 18.34
C SER A 227 4.42 8.22 17.30
N LEU A 228 3.52 8.83 16.53
CA LEU A 228 3.86 9.87 15.56
C LEU A 228 4.45 11.11 16.24
N LEU A 229 3.94 11.46 17.42
CA LEU A 229 4.36 12.61 18.20
C LEU A 229 5.40 12.29 19.29
N ALA A 230 5.81 11.02 19.47
CA ALA A 230 6.39 10.52 20.73
C ALA A 230 7.71 11.17 21.20
N GLY A 231 8.23 12.18 20.49
CA GLY A 231 9.45 12.95 20.81
C GLY A 231 9.49 14.28 20.07
N ALA A 232 8.29 14.77 19.80
CA ALA A 232 8.03 16.17 19.58
C ALA A 232 7.25 16.72 20.76
#